data_AF-U2Z2Y9-F1
#
_entry.id   AF-U2Z2Y9-F1
#
_cell.length_a   1.000
_cell.length_b   1.000
_cell.length_c   1.000
_cell.angle_alpha   90.00
_cell.angle_beta   90.00
_cell.angle_gamma   90.00
#
_symmetry.space_group_name_H-M   'P 1'
#
loop_
_entity.id
_entity.type
_entity.pdbx_description
1 polymer ?
#
loop_
_entity_poly.entity_id
_entity_poly.type
_entity_poly.pdbx_seq_one_letter_code
_entity_poly.pdbx_strand_id
1 'polypeptide(L)'
;MQIERRYSIAGRDPLAGLSMRQVTLSDGRCSDVPGDWPNRAAHGLAAQVSDAAIDLRQVADRLVLRLRMRAEAQGQIDDPADATAWADEMRHMIARRIAVAAPWMLSARAPRTPSPAPSLPLAIDMGAALPQHAMRLAQAACDGAPLELRFGKATVAPRVVLDLGRFVIDGAVDVDALVGAVRVWTLALAVDAGQGDLGLVGLGGALLRLGLGPATHEGRAMGAAMAALAEAARLRAAAELGLGFDASAGARGLARLQDMAASVAAAKPVLSRTIALREGLVKSPDAPRAPRLVVAPLGDAAAILGSGPDPLAPARALTVETETPGGGHRRATAPELAAGLAAQGHGPDRIAALLRHVAGHGSLAAAPGIDHASLRACGLDAAQIARIEAALSERATFGR
;
A
#
# COMPACT_ATOMS: atom_id res chain seq x y z
N MET A 1 -0.49 -19.44 18.94
CA MET A 1 0.50 -18.48 18.41
C MET A 1 0.59 -17.29 19.35
N GLN A 2 1.78 -16.95 19.85
CA GLN A 2 1.98 -15.78 20.71
C GLN A 2 1.96 -14.48 19.89
N ILE A 3 1.28 -13.45 20.40
CA ILE A 3 1.04 -12.19 19.69
C ILE A 3 1.69 -11.03 20.45
N GLU A 4 2.76 -10.51 19.86
CA GLU A 4 3.39 -9.29 20.34
C GLU A 4 2.64 -8.07 19.83
N ARG A 5 2.31 -7.13 20.74
CA ARG A 5 1.71 -5.85 20.37
C ARG A 5 2.77 -4.93 19.74
N ARG A 6 2.52 -4.47 18.52
CA ARG A 6 3.41 -3.56 17.77
C ARG A 6 2.71 -2.25 17.41
N TYR A 7 1.39 -2.29 17.23
CA TYR A 7 0.57 -1.14 16.83
C TYR A 7 -0.38 -0.64 17.91
N SER A 8 -0.68 -1.49 18.90
CA SER A 8 -1.68 -1.23 19.94
C SER A 8 -1.07 -1.19 21.35
N ILE A 9 -1.78 -0.56 22.28
CA ILE A 9 -1.42 -0.52 23.70
C ILE A 9 -2.45 -1.34 24.47
N ALA A 10 -1.99 -2.23 25.34
CA ALA A 10 -2.87 -3.07 26.14
C ALA A 10 -3.86 -2.23 26.96
N GLY A 11 -5.15 -2.59 26.93
CA GLY A 11 -6.22 -1.90 27.65
C GLY A 11 -6.67 -0.56 27.04
N ARG A 12 -6.07 -0.12 25.93
CA ARG A 12 -6.48 1.08 25.20
C ARG A 12 -7.21 0.68 23.92
N ASP A 13 -8.33 1.34 23.62
CA ASP A 13 -8.99 1.17 22.32
C ASP A 13 -7.98 1.49 21.19
N PRO A 14 -7.68 0.55 20.28
CA PRO A 14 -6.71 0.74 19.18
C PRO A 14 -7.12 1.86 18.22
N LEU A 15 -8.38 2.27 18.25
CA LEU A 15 -8.94 3.35 17.44
C LEU A 15 -9.12 4.66 18.23
N ALA A 16 -8.71 4.70 19.50
CA ALA A 16 -8.82 5.91 20.33
C ALA A 16 -8.00 7.07 19.76
N GLY A 17 -8.63 8.23 19.61
CA GLY A 17 -7.97 9.44 19.10
C GLY A 17 -7.87 9.51 17.57
N LEU A 18 -8.43 8.55 16.84
CA LEU A 18 -8.66 8.72 15.40
C LEU A 18 -9.78 9.72 15.19
N SER A 19 -9.49 10.84 14.53
CA SER A 19 -10.53 11.73 14.03
C SER A 19 -11.37 10.96 13.01
N MET A 20 -12.69 10.93 13.19
CA MET A 20 -13.61 10.34 12.22
C MET A 20 -14.32 11.44 11.44
N ARG A 21 -14.66 11.17 10.18
CA ARG A 21 -15.48 12.06 9.36
C ARG A 21 -16.53 11.25 8.61
N GLN A 22 -17.68 11.89 8.41
CA GLN A 22 -18.75 11.33 7.61
C GLN A 22 -18.51 11.67 6.13
N VAL A 23 -18.71 10.68 5.27
CA VAL A 23 -18.63 10.82 3.81
C VAL A 23 -19.95 10.39 3.21
N THR A 24 -20.56 11.26 2.41
CA THR A 24 -21.72 10.91 1.60
C THR A 24 -21.25 10.24 0.33
N LEU A 25 -21.81 9.06 0.06
CA LEU A 25 -21.50 8.22 -1.08
C LEU A 25 -22.36 8.60 -2.28
N SER A 26 -21.94 8.17 -3.47
CA SER A 26 -22.65 8.44 -4.72
C SER A 26 -24.06 7.86 -4.79
N ASP A 27 -24.39 6.89 -3.93
CA ASP A 27 -25.72 6.29 -3.77
C ASP A 27 -26.55 6.91 -2.63
N GLY A 28 -26.06 7.99 -2.01
CA GLY A 28 -26.72 8.71 -0.92
C GLY A 28 -26.49 8.12 0.48
N ARG A 29 -25.83 6.97 0.61
CA ARG A 29 -25.46 6.41 1.91
C ARG A 29 -24.37 7.27 2.58
N CYS A 30 -24.32 7.23 3.91
CA CYS A 30 -23.25 7.86 4.69
C CYS A 30 -22.28 6.81 5.23
N SER A 31 -20.99 7.14 5.23
CA SER A 31 -19.91 6.29 5.71
C SER A 31 -19.04 7.04 6.72
N ASP A 32 -18.85 6.46 7.91
CA ASP A 32 -17.95 7.00 8.93
C ASP A 32 -16.57 6.36 8.80
N VAL A 33 -15.59 7.17 8.40
CA VAL A 33 -14.21 6.74 8.12
C VAL A 33 -13.21 7.64 8.84
N PRO A 34 -11.95 7.20 9.03
CA PRO A 34 -10.93 8.06 9.59
C PRO A 34 -10.70 9.31 8.73
N GLY A 35 -10.46 10.44 9.39
CA GLY A 35 -10.39 11.76 8.78
C GLY A 35 -9.28 11.91 7.74
N ASP A 36 -8.21 11.14 7.89
CA ASP A 36 -7.07 11.07 6.96
C ASP A 36 -7.31 10.15 5.76
N TRP A 37 -8.46 9.48 5.68
CA TRP A 37 -8.82 8.71 4.48
C TRP A 37 -9.26 9.65 3.36
N PRO A 38 -8.71 9.53 2.15
CA PRO A 38 -9.22 10.26 1.00
C PRO A 38 -10.61 9.76 0.61
N ASN A 39 -11.44 10.60 -0.02
CA ASN A 39 -12.80 10.20 -0.41
C ASN A 39 -12.80 8.96 -1.29
N ARG A 40 -11.88 8.82 -2.24
CA ARG A 40 -11.72 7.60 -3.05
C ARG A 40 -11.59 6.32 -2.22
N ALA A 41 -10.93 6.38 -1.07
CA ALA A 41 -10.75 5.23 -0.18
C ALA A 41 -12.04 4.92 0.58
N ALA A 42 -12.74 5.97 1.03
CA ALA A 42 -14.06 5.84 1.65
C ALA A 42 -15.10 5.25 0.68
N HIS A 43 -15.12 5.74 -0.57
CA HIS A 43 -15.96 5.22 -1.64
C HIS A 43 -15.55 3.79 -2.03
N GLY A 44 -14.25 3.51 -2.09
CA GLY A 44 -13.71 2.18 -2.31
C GLY A 44 -14.19 1.18 -1.26
N LEU A 45 -14.12 1.52 0.03
CA LEU A 45 -14.67 0.71 1.11
C LEU A 45 -16.19 0.55 0.98
N ALA A 46 -16.89 1.62 0.58
CA ALA A 46 -18.33 1.59 0.50
C ALA A 46 -18.91 0.79 -0.67
N ALA A 47 -18.20 0.75 -1.79
CA ALA A 47 -18.53 -0.11 -2.91
C ALA A 47 -18.43 -1.60 -2.51
N GLN A 48 -17.70 -1.91 -1.45
CA GLN A 48 -17.36 -3.26 -1.01
C GLN A 48 -18.29 -3.80 0.09
N VAL A 49 -19.07 -2.93 0.74
CA VAL A 49 -19.93 -3.29 1.87
C VAL A 49 -21.39 -3.01 1.51
N SER A 50 -22.24 -4.04 1.62
CA SER A 50 -23.65 -3.98 1.21
C SER A 50 -24.59 -3.34 2.25
N ASP A 51 -24.08 -2.93 3.41
CA ASP A 51 -24.91 -2.39 4.51
C ASP A 51 -25.39 -0.95 4.25
N ALA A 52 -26.55 -0.60 4.82
CA ALA A 52 -27.23 0.69 4.61
C ALA A 52 -26.46 1.92 5.14
N ALA A 53 -25.59 1.73 6.13
CA ALA A 53 -24.63 2.71 6.60
C ALA A 53 -23.30 1.98 6.89
N ILE A 54 -22.18 2.58 6.51
CA ILE A 54 -20.87 1.93 6.62
C ILE A 54 -20.08 2.65 7.72
N ASP A 55 -20.09 2.09 8.92
CA ASP A 55 -19.17 2.49 9.99
C ASP A 55 -17.94 1.58 9.93
N LEU A 56 -16.77 2.15 9.62
CA LEU A 56 -15.52 1.39 9.54
C LEU A 56 -15.25 0.61 10.83
N ARG A 57 -15.56 1.18 12.00
CA ARG A 57 -15.36 0.50 13.28
C ARG A 57 -16.19 -0.77 13.34
N GLN A 58 -17.47 -0.69 13.02
CA GLN A 58 -18.37 -1.86 12.99
C GLN A 58 -17.95 -2.90 11.96
N VAL A 59 -17.49 -2.47 10.79
CA VAL A 59 -16.99 -3.38 9.74
C VAL A 59 -15.73 -4.11 10.22
N ALA A 60 -14.77 -3.39 10.79
CA ALA A 60 -13.55 -3.98 11.34
C ALA A 60 -13.86 -4.92 12.51
N ASP A 61 -14.74 -4.53 13.42
CA ASP A 61 -15.15 -5.34 14.58
C ASP A 61 -15.80 -6.66 14.17
N ARG A 62 -16.70 -6.64 13.17
CA ARG A 62 -17.32 -7.87 12.67
C ARG A 62 -16.31 -8.83 12.05
N LEU A 63 -15.41 -8.33 11.22
CA LEU A 63 -14.34 -9.15 10.63
C LEU A 63 -13.47 -9.76 11.72
N VAL A 64 -12.96 -8.92 12.63
CA VAL A 64 -12.02 -9.31 13.68
C VAL A 64 -12.66 -10.31 14.65
N LEU A 65 -13.90 -10.07 15.09
CA LEU A 65 -14.61 -10.97 15.98
C LEU A 65 -14.80 -12.36 15.34
N ARG A 66 -15.24 -12.41 14.07
CA ARG A 66 -15.43 -13.68 13.37
C ARG A 66 -14.12 -14.46 13.20
N LEU A 67 -13.03 -13.77 12.87
CA LEU A 67 -11.71 -14.41 12.74
C LEU A 67 -11.19 -14.88 14.10
N ARG A 68 -11.39 -14.11 15.17
CA ARG A 68 -11.05 -14.48 16.55
C ARG A 68 -11.75 -15.75 17.01
N MET A 69 -13.07 -15.80 16.85
CA MET A 69 -13.85 -16.99 17.19
C MET A 69 -13.34 -18.25 16.47
N ARG A 70 -12.89 -18.12 15.21
CA ARG A 70 -12.33 -19.25 14.46
C ARG A 70 -10.91 -19.62 14.92
N ALA A 71 -10.08 -18.63 15.22
CA ALA A 71 -8.73 -18.87 15.73
C ALA A 71 -8.78 -19.60 17.09
N GLU A 72 -9.66 -19.17 17.99
CA GLU A 72 -9.90 -19.83 19.28
C GLU A 72 -10.49 -21.23 19.08
N ALA A 73 -11.49 -21.41 18.21
CA ALA A 73 -12.09 -22.72 17.93
C ALA A 73 -11.11 -23.72 17.29
N GLN A 74 -10.07 -23.24 16.61
CA GLN A 74 -9.03 -24.07 15.98
C GLN A 74 -7.79 -24.25 16.88
N GLY A 75 -7.80 -23.75 18.13
CA GLY A 75 -6.66 -23.83 19.05
C GLY A 75 -5.41 -23.08 18.54
N GLN A 76 -5.60 -22.08 17.68
CA GLN A 76 -4.49 -21.30 17.11
C GLN A 76 -4.10 -20.14 18.02
N ILE A 77 -5.01 -19.69 18.88
CA ILE A 77 -4.75 -18.77 19.98
C ILE A 77 -5.52 -19.28 21.21
N ASP A 78 -4.79 -19.70 22.24
CA ASP A 78 -5.37 -20.25 23.47
C ASP A 78 -5.34 -19.24 24.64
N ASP A 79 -4.41 -18.29 24.63
CA ASP A 79 -4.32 -17.24 25.66
C ASP A 79 -5.28 -16.08 25.33
N PRO A 80 -6.21 -15.72 26.24
CA PRO A 80 -7.09 -14.56 26.08
C PRO A 80 -6.33 -13.23 25.85
N ALA A 81 -5.13 -13.08 26.41
CA ALA A 81 -4.30 -11.90 26.22
C ALA A 81 -3.80 -11.79 24.78
N ASP A 82 -3.32 -12.89 24.21
CA ASP A 82 -2.91 -12.99 22.80
C ASP A 82 -4.10 -12.76 21.86
N ALA A 83 -5.28 -13.32 22.18
CA ALA A 83 -6.48 -13.15 21.36
C ALA A 83 -6.93 -11.69 21.32
N THR A 84 -6.80 -10.99 22.45
CA THR A 84 -7.10 -9.56 22.54
C THR A 84 -6.05 -8.73 21.82
N ALA A 85 -4.77 -9.04 22.00
CA ALA A 85 -3.68 -8.38 21.27
C ALA A 85 -3.87 -8.53 19.75
N TRP A 86 -4.13 -9.74 19.27
CA TRP A 86 -4.35 -10.00 17.86
C TRP A 86 -5.50 -9.18 17.27
N ALA A 87 -6.62 -9.13 18.00
CA ALA A 87 -7.78 -8.34 17.61
C ALA A 87 -7.46 -6.84 17.53
N ASP A 88 -6.72 -6.30 18.49
CA ASP A 88 -6.37 -4.89 18.54
C ASP A 88 -5.40 -4.48 17.43
N GLU A 89 -4.39 -5.32 17.16
CA GLU A 89 -3.42 -5.11 16.07
C GLU A 89 -4.14 -5.10 14.72
N MET A 90 -5.07 -6.03 14.47
CA MET A 90 -5.87 -6.05 13.23
C MET A 90 -6.71 -4.78 13.07
N ARG A 91 -7.44 -4.36 14.12
CA ARG A 91 -8.25 -3.13 14.07
C ARG A 91 -7.42 -1.92 13.72
N HIS A 92 -6.27 -1.76 14.40
CA HIS A 92 -5.36 -0.66 14.13
C HIS A 92 -4.88 -0.67 12.68
N MET A 93 -4.43 -1.82 12.19
CA MET A 93 -3.90 -1.94 10.83
C MET A 93 -4.95 -1.65 9.75
N ILE A 94 -6.19 -2.08 9.95
CA ILE A 94 -7.31 -1.76 9.05
C ILE A 94 -7.56 -0.25 9.05
N ALA A 95 -7.71 0.36 10.23
CA ALA A 95 -8.05 1.78 10.34
C ALA A 95 -6.95 2.69 9.80
N ARG A 96 -5.69 2.33 9.98
CA ARG A 96 -4.55 3.08 9.43
C ARG A 96 -4.23 2.76 7.97
N ARG A 97 -4.96 1.85 7.31
CA ARG A 97 -4.67 1.34 5.96
C ARG A 97 -3.25 0.76 5.84
N ILE A 98 -2.77 0.13 6.91
CA ILE A 98 -1.57 -0.73 6.89
C ILE A 98 -1.93 -2.03 6.17
N ALA A 99 -3.14 -2.54 6.43
CA ALA A 99 -3.70 -3.71 5.79
C ALA A 99 -5.08 -3.41 5.22
N VAL A 100 -5.37 -3.93 4.03
CA VAL A 100 -6.70 -3.86 3.41
C VAL A 100 -7.17 -5.27 3.12
N ALA A 101 -8.28 -5.67 3.74
CA ALA A 101 -8.92 -6.95 3.49
C ALA A 101 -9.89 -6.85 2.31
N ALA A 102 -10.03 -7.95 1.57
CA ALA A 102 -10.90 -8.02 0.41
C ALA A 102 -12.38 -7.81 0.78
N PRO A 103 -13.20 -7.27 -0.15
CA PRO A 103 -14.59 -6.89 0.09
C PRO A 103 -15.43 -7.95 0.82
N TRP A 104 -15.28 -9.19 0.40
CA TRP A 104 -16.06 -10.32 0.91
C TRP A 104 -15.52 -10.89 2.23
N MET A 105 -14.29 -10.56 2.62
CA MET A 105 -13.88 -10.72 4.02
C MET A 105 -14.67 -9.75 4.89
N LEU A 106 -15.03 -8.58 4.41
CA LEU A 106 -15.80 -7.60 5.18
C LEU A 106 -17.30 -7.91 5.21
N SER A 107 -17.80 -8.73 4.29
CA SER A 107 -19.21 -9.14 4.20
C SER A 107 -19.46 -10.53 4.80
N ALA A 108 -20.69 -10.76 5.27
CA ALA A 108 -21.17 -12.07 5.74
C ALA A 108 -21.50 -13.04 4.58
N ARG A 109 -21.60 -12.54 3.34
CA ARG A 109 -21.92 -13.33 2.14
C ARG A 109 -20.65 -13.67 1.36
N ALA A 110 -20.43 -14.97 1.11
CA ALA A 110 -19.42 -15.42 0.16
C ALA A 110 -19.76 -14.93 -1.27
N PRO A 111 -18.79 -14.46 -2.08
CA PRO A 111 -19.07 -14.00 -3.42
C PRO A 111 -19.30 -15.18 -4.38
N ARG A 112 -20.20 -15.00 -5.34
CA ARG A 112 -20.24 -15.81 -6.57
C ARG A 112 -19.06 -15.41 -7.44
N THR A 113 -17.96 -16.17 -7.38
CA THR A 113 -16.70 -15.99 -8.14
C THR A 113 -16.03 -14.61 -7.99
N PRO A 114 -14.70 -14.53 -7.82
CA PRO A 114 -14.02 -13.23 -7.82
C PRO A 114 -14.30 -12.51 -9.14
N SER A 115 -14.82 -11.28 -9.08
CA SER A 115 -14.94 -10.44 -10.26
C SER A 115 -13.52 -10.20 -10.79
N PRO A 116 -13.23 -10.46 -12.07
CA PRO A 116 -11.94 -10.05 -12.64
C PRO A 116 -11.79 -8.55 -12.42
N ALA A 117 -10.59 -8.13 -12.02
CA ALA A 117 -10.27 -6.71 -11.87
C ALA A 117 -10.67 -5.97 -13.17
N PRO A 118 -11.27 -4.76 -13.09
CA PRO A 118 -11.57 -4.00 -14.28
C PRO A 118 -10.27 -3.80 -15.06
N SER A 119 -10.21 -4.37 -16.26
CA SER A 119 -9.08 -4.20 -17.16
C SER A 119 -8.94 -2.72 -17.51
N LEU A 120 -7.72 -2.19 -17.43
CA LEU A 120 -7.41 -0.92 -18.07
C LEU A 120 -7.75 -1.01 -19.57
N PRO A 121 -8.03 0.12 -20.25
CA PRO A 121 -8.50 0.13 -21.63
C PRO A 121 -7.58 -0.57 -22.64
N LEU A 122 -6.35 -0.92 -22.26
CA LEU A 122 -5.46 -1.78 -23.04
C LEU A 122 -4.72 -2.78 -22.12
N ALA A 123 -5.30 -3.97 -21.93
CA ALA A 123 -4.62 -5.11 -21.31
C ALA A 123 -3.95 -5.96 -22.40
N ILE A 124 -2.64 -6.19 -22.28
CA ILE A 124 -1.86 -6.94 -23.28
C ILE A 124 -1.34 -8.23 -22.65
N ASP A 125 -1.84 -9.36 -23.14
CA ASP A 125 -1.35 -10.70 -22.78
C ASP A 125 -0.03 -11.00 -23.51
N MET A 126 1.07 -10.93 -22.77
CA MET A 126 2.43 -11.12 -23.29
C MET A 126 2.71 -12.57 -23.73
N GLY A 127 1.77 -13.50 -23.50
CA GLY A 127 1.84 -14.87 -23.99
C GLY A 127 1.44 -15.07 -25.46
N ALA A 128 0.87 -14.05 -26.12
CA ALA A 128 0.32 -14.18 -27.48
C ALA A 128 0.67 -13.00 -28.44
N ALA A 129 1.60 -12.11 -28.06
CA ALA A 129 1.84 -10.88 -28.81
C ALA A 129 2.67 -11.09 -30.10
N LEU A 130 2.05 -10.92 -31.28
CA LEU A 130 2.74 -10.77 -32.58
C LEU A 130 3.57 -9.45 -32.66
N PRO A 131 4.63 -9.36 -33.50
CA PRO A 131 5.52 -8.20 -33.61
C PRO A 131 4.83 -6.85 -33.86
N GLN A 132 3.72 -6.85 -34.60
CA GLN A 132 2.89 -5.67 -34.86
C GLN A 132 2.22 -5.08 -33.61
N HIS A 133 2.07 -5.85 -32.54
CA HIS A 133 1.57 -5.35 -31.25
C HIS A 133 2.63 -4.60 -30.44
N ALA A 134 3.93 -4.90 -30.64
CA ALA A 134 5.03 -4.19 -29.98
C ALA A 134 5.15 -2.73 -30.47
N MET A 135 4.83 -2.47 -31.74
CA MET A 135 4.86 -1.11 -32.30
C MET A 135 3.74 -0.22 -31.73
N ARG A 136 2.53 -0.77 -31.54
CA ARG A 136 1.41 -0.07 -30.87
C ARG A 136 1.65 0.11 -29.38
N LEU A 137 2.35 -0.84 -28.73
CA LEU A 137 2.78 -0.74 -27.34
C LEU A 137 3.77 0.42 -27.14
N ALA A 138 4.76 0.56 -28.03
CA ALA A 138 5.72 1.65 -27.99
C ALA A 138 5.02 3.02 -28.16
N GLN A 139 4.06 3.11 -29.08
CA GLN A 139 3.27 4.33 -29.28
C GLN A 139 2.40 4.66 -28.05
N ALA A 140 1.66 3.70 -27.51
CA ALA A 140 0.79 3.91 -26.34
C ALA A 140 1.59 4.23 -25.05
N ALA A 141 2.80 3.69 -24.91
CA ALA A 141 3.72 4.04 -23.82
C ALA A 141 4.27 5.47 -23.95
N CYS A 142 4.57 5.92 -25.18
CA CYS A 142 4.97 7.31 -25.46
C CYS A 142 3.82 8.31 -25.23
N ASP A 143 2.57 7.89 -25.47
CA ASP A 143 1.38 8.73 -25.31
C ASP A 143 0.84 8.76 -23.86
N GLY A 144 1.52 8.10 -22.91
CA GLY A 144 1.17 8.12 -21.49
C GLY A 144 -0.11 7.35 -21.15
N ALA A 145 -0.58 6.45 -22.03
CA ALA A 145 -1.73 5.61 -21.76
C ALA A 145 -1.39 4.62 -20.62
N PRO A 146 -2.28 4.42 -19.63
CA PRO A 146 -2.05 3.43 -18.58
C PRO A 146 -2.14 2.02 -19.20
N LEU A 147 -1.00 1.35 -19.31
CA LEU A 147 -0.87 -0.01 -19.85
C LEU A 147 -0.91 -1.05 -18.72
N GLU A 148 -1.67 -2.13 -18.92
CA GLU A 148 -1.62 -3.33 -18.07
C GLU A 148 -0.92 -4.45 -18.84
N LEU A 149 0.29 -4.83 -18.41
CA LEU A 149 1.02 -5.96 -18.98
C LEU A 149 0.64 -7.24 -18.23
N ARG A 150 -0.05 -8.16 -18.90
CA ARG A 150 -0.48 -9.44 -18.33
C ARG A 150 0.51 -10.54 -18.69
N PHE A 151 1.13 -11.11 -17.65
CA PHE A 151 2.04 -12.24 -17.77
C PHE A 151 1.34 -13.53 -17.29
N GLY A 152 0.66 -14.24 -18.19
CA GLY A 152 0.10 -15.57 -17.92
C GLY A 152 -1.31 -15.60 -17.31
N LYS A 153 -1.75 -16.78 -16.81
CA LYS A 153 -3.09 -16.99 -16.21
C LYS A 153 -3.36 -15.94 -15.13
N ALA A 154 -4.55 -15.31 -15.18
CA ALA A 154 -4.99 -14.33 -14.21
C ALA A 154 -4.74 -14.83 -12.77
N THR A 155 -3.86 -14.14 -12.06
CA THR A 155 -3.65 -14.38 -10.63
C THR A 155 -4.88 -13.88 -9.89
N VAL A 156 -5.43 -14.71 -9.01
CA VAL A 156 -6.54 -14.29 -8.15
C VAL A 156 -6.02 -13.18 -7.24
N ALA A 157 -6.78 -12.09 -7.12
CA ALA A 157 -6.41 -10.97 -6.26
C ALA A 157 -6.16 -11.47 -4.82
N PRO A 158 -5.12 -10.93 -4.14
CA PRO A 158 -4.84 -11.27 -2.75
C PRO A 158 -6.04 -10.94 -1.88
N ARG A 159 -6.25 -11.75 -0.84
CA ARG A 159 -7.36 -11.55 0.09
C ARG A 159 -7.10 -10.45 1.10
N VAL A 160 -5.84 -10.22 1.41
CA VAL A 160 -5.38 -9.13 2.26
C VAL A 160 -4.15 -8.56 1.59
N VAL A 161 -4.02 -7.24 1.58
CA VAL A 161 -2.83 -6.56 1.08
C VAL A 161 -2.18 -5.72 2.17
N LEU A 162 -0.85 -5.76 2.25
CA LEU A 162 -0.05 -4.92 3.13
C LEU A 162 0.66 -3.83 2.33
N ASP A 163 0.53 -2.58 2.77
CA ASP A 163 1.23 -1.44 2.19
C ASP A 163 2.63 -1.32 2.81
N LEU A 164 3.65 -1.72 2.05
CA LEU A 164 5.06 -1.69 2.45
C LEU A 164 5.53 -0.28 2.83
N GLY A 165 4.92 0.76 2.26
CA GLY A 165 5.23 2.14 2.59
C GLY A 165 4.99 2.45 4.07
N ARG A 166 4.03 1.76 4.73
CA ARG A 166 3.67 1.97 6.13
C ARG A 166 4.68 1.43 7.13
N PHE A 167 5.61 0.58 6.70
CA PHE A 167 6.70 0.07 7.54
C PHE A 167 8.00 0.82 7.30
N VAL A 168 7.96 1.99 6.68
CA VAL A 168 9.12 2.89 6.58
C VAL A 168 8.87 4.12 7.44
N ILE A 169 9.68 4.28 8.48
CA ILE A 169 9.61 5.36 9.47
C ILE A 169 11.01 5.98 9.56
N ASP A 170 11.07 7.30 9.47
CA ASP A 170 12.32 8.07 9.62
C ASP A 170 13.50 7.57 8.75
N GLY A 171 13.20 7.20 7.50
CA GLY A 171 14.21 6.73 6.54
C GLY A 171 14.73 5.30 6.79
N ALA A 172 14.08 4.53 7.68
CA ALA A 172 14.42 3.15 7.95
C ALA A 172 13.20 2.23 7.86
N VAL A 173 13.43 0.96 7.55
CA VAL A 173 12.39 -0.08 7.62
C VAL A 173 12.17 -0.45 9.09
N ASP A 174 10.94 -0.32 9.56
CA ASP A 174 10.50 -0.91 10.82
C ASP A 174 10.32 -2.42 10.63
N VAL A 175 11.42 -3.12 10.86
CA VAL A 175 11.57 -4.55 10.64
C VAL A 175 10.57 -5.35 11.49
N ASP A 176 10.43 -4.99 12.75
CA ASP A 176 9.57 -5.73 13.67
C ASP A 176 8.09 -5.47 13.41
N ALA A 177 7.72 -4.24 13.05
CA ALA A 177 6.37 -3.91 12.62
C ALA A 177 5.96 -4.75 11.39
N LEU A 178 6.81 -4.83 10.36
CA LEU A 178 6.52 -5.64 9.16
C LEU A 178 6.38 -7.12 9.51
N VAL A 179 7.27 -7.68 10.32
CA VAL A 179 7.19 -9.06 10.79
C VAL A 179 5.89 -9.31 11.55
N GLY A 180 5.53 -8.43 12.49
CA GLY A 180 4.30 -8.52 13.28
C GLY A 180 3.05 -8.49 12.40
N ALA A 181 2.97 -7.56 11.45
CA ALA A 181 1.83 -7.46 10.53
C ALA A 181 1.67 -8.72 9.68
N VAL A 182 2.78 -9.25 9.12
CA VAL A 182 2.75 -10.49 8.34
C VAL A 182 2.29 -11.68 9.19
N ARG A 183 2.77 -11.81 10.44
CA ARG A 183 2.34 -12.88 11.35
C ARG A 183 0.83 -12.80 11.64
N VAL A 184 0.35 -11.62 12.04
CA VAL A 184 -1.06 -11.37 12.36
C VAL A 184 -1.96 -11.76 11.18
N TRP A 185 -1.63 -11.33 9.97
CA TRP A 185 -2.44 -11.59 8.79
C TRP A 185 -2.25 -12.98 8.18
N THR A 186 -1.12 -13.64 8.41
CA THR A 186 -0.94 -15.06 8.06
C THR A 186 -1.87 -15.93 8.89
N LEU A 187 -1.97 -15.69 10.20
CA LEU A 187 -2.95 -16.37 11.04
C LEU A 187 -4.38 -16.07 10.59
N ALA A 188 -4.71 -14.81 10.30
CA ALA A 188 -6.05 -14.43 9.85
C ALA A 188 -6.48 -15.18 8.58
N LEU A 189 -5.56 -15.32 7.61
CA LEU A 189 -5.81 -16.05 6.38
C LEU A 189 -5.86 -17.57 6.59
N ALA A 190 -5.10 -18.11 7.54
CA ALA A 190 -5.09 -19.52 7.88
C ALA A 190 -6.41 -19.99 8.52
N VAL A 191 -6.97 -19.19 9.43
CA VAL A 191 -8.22 -19.55 10.14
C VAL A 191 -9.48 -19.24 9.34
N ASP A 192 -9.35 -18.49 8.26
CA ASP A 192 -10.48 -18.09 7.44
C ASP A 192 -10.86 -19.16 6.41
N ALA A 193 -12.14 -19.49 6.37
CA ALA A 193 -12.70 -20.59 5.57
C ALA A 193 -12.46 -20.45 4.05
N GLY A 194 -12.10 -19.26 3.58
CA GLY A 194 -11.95 -18.93 2.15
C GLY A 194 -10.54 -19.01 1.59
N GLN A 195 -9.58 -19.71 2.24
CA GLN A 195 -8.16 -19.89 1.85
C GLN A 195 -7.64 -18.89 0.80
N GLY A 196 -6.76 -17.96 1.19
CA GLY A 196 -6.13 -17.10 0.19
C GLY A 196 -4.84 -16.44 0.64
N ASP A 197 -4.31 -15.63 -0.26
CA ASP A 197 -2.92 -15.16 -0.18
C ASP A 197 -2.83 -13.72 0.33
N LEU A 198 -1.68 -13.42 0.91
CA LEU A 198 -1.28 -12.11 1.41
C LEU A 198 -0.51 -11.35 0.32
N GLY A 199 -1.03 -10.21 -0.10
CA GLY A 199 -0.42 -9.34 -1.09
C GLY A 199 0.53 -8.31 -0.49
N LEU A 200 1.61 -7.99 -1.21
CA LEU A 200 2.46 -6.83 -0.90
C LEU A 200 2.27 -5.74 -1.95
N VAL A 201 2.19 -4.49 -1.50
CA VAL A 201 1.99 -3.29 -2.34
C VAL A 201 2.81 -2.13 -1.77
N GLY A 202 2.95 -1.06 -2.53
CA GLY A 202 3.47 0.21 -1.99
C GLY A 202 5.00 0.23 -1.95
N LEU A 203 5.66 -0.68 -2.66
CA LEU A 203 7.11 -0.74 -2.76
C LEU A 203 7.69 0.60 -3.26
N GLY A 204 7.08 1.22 -4.26
CA GLY A 204 7.50 2.53 -4.75
C GLY A 204 7.47 3.62 -3.67
N GLY A 205 6.42 3.64 -2.86
CA GLY A 205 6.30 4.57 -1.72
C GLY A 205 7.31 4.26 -0.61
N ALA A 206 7.53 2.98 -0.30
CA ALA A 206 8.54 2.56 0.66
C ALA A 206 9.95 3.00 0.24
N LEU A 207 10.36 2.74 -1.01
CA LEU A 207 11.66 3.15 -1.53
C LEU A 207 11.80 4.68 -1.54
N LEU A 208 10.74 5.41 -1.93
CA LEU A 208 10.75 6.87 -1.90
C LEU A 208 10.94 7.40 -0.48
N ARG A 209 10.25 6.84 0.53
CA ARG A 209 10.43 7.20 1.95
C ARG A 209 11.85 6.92 2.47
N LEU A 210 12.51 5.89 1.94
CA LEU A 210 13.91 5.57 2.23
C LEU A 210 14.90 6.47 1.48
N GLY A 211 14.42 7.34 0.59
CA GLY A 211 15.28 8.15 -0.28
C GLY A 211 15.99 7.35 -1.37
N LEU A 212 15.50 6.16 -1.71
CA LEU A 212 16.09 5.24 -2.67
C LEU A 212 15.35 5.27 -4.00
N GLY A 213 16.09 5.31 -5.11
CA GLY A 213 15.50 5.22 -6.44
C GLY A 213 15.14 3.77 -6.80
N PRO A 214 13.96 3.49 -7.38
CA PRO A 214 13.51 2.12 -7.68
C PRO A 214 14.40 1.41 -8.71
N ALA A 215 15.08 2.17 -9.57
CA ALA A 215 16.00 1.65 -10.58
C ALA A 215 17.47 1.60 -10.10
N THR A 216 17.79 2.03 -8.88
CA THR A 216 19.16 1.96 -8.36
C THR A 216 19.47 0.57 -7.82
N HIS A 217 20.76 0.26 -7.66
CA HIS A 217 21.20 -0.99 -7.05
C HIS A 217 20.66 -1.12 -5.62
N GLU A 218 20.75 -0.05 -4.84
CA GLU A 218 20.27 0.05 -3.45
C GLU A 218 18.76 -0.12 -3.36
N GLY A 219 17.99 0.52 -4.25
CA GLY A 219 16.54 0.40 -4.28
C GLY A 219 16.07 -1.02 -4.62
N ARG A 220 16.70 -1.66 -5.62
CA ARG A 220 16.41 -3.07 -5.95
C ARG A 220 16.78 -4.02 -4.81
N ALA A 221 17.93 -3.81 -4.19
CA ALA A 221 18.38 -4.60 -3.05
C ALA A 221 17.43 -4.48 -1.86
N MET A 222 17.03 -3.26 -1.52
CA MET A 222 16.09 -3.00 -0.43
C MET A 222 14.70 -3.58 -0.71
N GLY A 223 14.17 -3.40 -1.92
CA GLY A 223 12.85 -3.95 -2.26
C GLY A 223 12.83 -5.49 -2.18
N ALA A 224 13.89 -6.14 -2.65
CA ALA A 224 14.06 -7.58 -2.48
C ALA A 224 14.23 -7.99 -1.01
N ALA A 225 14.94 -7.20 -0.20
CA ALA A 225 15.11 -7.42 1.24
C ALA A 225 13.78 -7.34 2.00
N MET A 226 12.95 -6.34 1.73
CA MET A 226 11.62 -6.22 2.36
C MET A 226 10.70 -7.38 2.00
N ALA A 227 10.68 -7.79 0.73
CA ALA A 227 9.91 -8.96 0.28
C ALA A 227 10.42 -10.27 0.91
N ALA A 228 11.75 -10.44 1.02
CA ALA A 228 12.35 -11.60 1.66
C ALA A 228 12.06 -11.64 3.18
N LEU A 229 12.06 -10.50 3.86
CA LEU A 229 11.67 -10.38 5.26
C LEU A 229 10.21 -10.78 5.48
N ALA A 230 9.30 -10.29 4.63
CA ALA A 230 7.89 -10.66 4.68
C ALA A 230 7.69 -12.17 4.44
N GLU A 231 8.38 -12.76 3.45
CA GLU A 231 8.30 -14.21 3.22
C GLU A 231 8.87 -15.02 4.39
N ALA A 232 9.99 -14.59 4.99
CA ALA A 232 10.56 -15.23 6.16
C ALA A 232 9.61 -15.17 7.37
N ALA A 233 8.96 -14.02 7.60
CA ALA A 233 7.95 -13.87 8.65
C ALA A 233 6.73 -14.77 8.41
N ARG A 234 6.27 -14.87 7.16
CA ARG A 234 5.15 -15.74 6.76
C ARG A 234 5.49 -17.22 6.97
N LEU A 235 6.69 -17.65 6.60
CA LEU A 235 7.16 -19.02 6.80
C LEU A 235 7.27 -19.37 8.30
N ARG A 236 7.78 -18.44 9.12
CA ARG A 236 7.84 -18.62 10.57
C ARG A 236 6.45 -18.74 11.18
N ALA A 237 5.52 -17.86 10.79
CA ALA A 237 4.12 -17.95 11.20
C ALA A 237 3.50 -19.29 10.77
N ALA A 238 3.71 -19.70 9.52
CA ALA A 238 3.21 -20.98 9.02
C ALA A 238 3.74 -22.17 9.83
N ALA A 239 5.02 -22.15 10.23
CA ALA A 239 5.61 -23.18 11.09
C ALA A 239 4.96 -23.21 12.49
N GLU A 240 4.74 -22.06 13.11
CA GLU A 240 4.06 -21.94 14.41
C GLU A 240 2.60 -22.43 14.36
N LEU A 241 1.94 -22.27 13.22
CA LEU A 241 0.56 -22.70 12.97
C LEU A 241 0.45 -24.17 12.52
N GLY A 242 1.58 -24.86 12.35
CA GLY A 242 1.60 -26.24 11.84
C GLY A 242 1.13 -26.37 10.39
N LEU A 243 1.29 -25.33 9.57
CA LEU A 243 0.88 -25.31 8.16
C LEU A 243 2.01 -25.77 7.23
N GLY A 244 1.63 -26.26 6.05
CA GLY A 244 2.52 -26.75 5.03
C GLY A 244 3.15 -25.65 4.19
N PHE A 245 4.48 -25.68 4.08
CA PHE A 245 5.28 -24.76 3.27
C PHE A 245 6.58 -25.43 2.80
N ASP A 246 7.22 -24.84 1.79
CA ASP A 246 8.54 -25.24 1.31
C ASP A 246 9.58 -24.14 1.58
N ALA A 247 10.37 -24.31 2.65
CA ALA A 247 11.44 -23.37 2.98
C ALA A 247 12.65 -23.46 2.05
N SER A 248 12.81 -24.54 1.29
CA SER A 248 13.91 -24.66 0.31
C SER A 248 13.68 -23.74 -0.90
N ALA A 249 12.41 -23.45 -1.20
CA ALA A 249 12.03 -22.43 -2.16
C ALA A 249 12.59 -21.06 -1.71
N GLY A 250 13.38 -20.43 -2.58
CA GLY A 250 13.97 -19.12 -2.32
C GLY A 250 15.32 -19.12 -1.59
N ALA A 251 15.85 -20.25 -1.12
CA ALA A 251 17.16 -20.29 -0.42
C ALA A 251 18.32 -19.75 -1.29
N ARG A 252 18.37 -20.17 -2.57
CA ARG A 252 19.32 -19.62 -3.56
C ARG A 252 19.06 -18.13 -3.87
N GLY A 253 17.81 -17.68 -3.77
CA GLY A 253 17.45 -16.28 -3.92
C GLY A 253 17.98 -15.43 -2.77
N LEU A 254 17.87 -15.94 -1.54
CA LEU A 254 18.36 -15.26 -0.34
C LEU A 254 19.88 -15.13 -0.34
N ALA A 255 20.63 -16.18 -0.73
CA ALA A 255 22.08 -16.09 -0.85
C ALA A 255 22.50 -14.98 -1.84
N ARG A 256 21.90 -14.97 -3.04
CA ARG A 256 22.14 -13.89 -4.03
C ARG A 256 21.76 -12.51 -3.52
N LEU A 257 20.70 -12.43 -2.71
CA LEU A 257 20.26 -11.17 -2.11
C LEU A 257 21.24 -10.68 -1.04
N GLN A 258 21.80 -11.58 -0.23
CA GLN A 258 22.87 -11.24 0.73
C GLN A 258 24.06 -10.62 0.00
N ASP A 259 24.49 -11.24 -1.11
CA ASP A 259 25.58 -10.72 -1.93
C ASP A 259 25.21 -9.36 -2.54
N MET A 260 24.02 -9.26 -3.14
CA MET A 260 23.53 -8.03 -3.76
C MET A 260 23.40 -6.87 -2.77
N ALA A 261 23.05 -7.14 -1.51
CA ALA A 261 22.79 -6.12 -0.51
C ALA A 261 23.94 -5.92 0.48
N ALA A 262 25.07 -6.61 0.30
CA ALA A 262 26.23 -6.53 1.20
C ALA A 262 26.75 -5.08 1.37
N SER A 263 26.70 -4.29 0.30
CA SER A 263 27.10 -2.88 0.25
C SER A 263 26.01 -1.91 0.73
N VAL A 264 24.76 -2.37 0.88
CA VAL A 264 23.60 -1.51 1.18
C VAL A 264 23.37 -1.48 2.69
N ALA A 265 23.99 -0.51 3.38
CA ALA A 265 23.95 -0.41 4.84
C ALA A 265 22.52 -0.45 5.42
N ALA A 266 21.57 0.26 4.80
CA ALA A 266 20.18 0.31 5.22
C ALA A 266 19.48 -1.08 5.17
N ALA A 267 19.92 -1.99 4.30
CA ALA A 267 19.32 -3.32 4.16
C ALA A 267 19.83 -4.32 5.21
N LYS A 268 20.92 -4.02 5.92
CA LYS A 268 21.54 -4.95 6.88
C LYS A 268 20.58 -5.40 7.98
N PRO A 269 19.86 -4.52 8.71
CA PRO A 269 18.93 -4.95 9.75
C PRO A 269 17.81 -5.84 9.22
N VAL A 270 17.29 -5.51 8.03
CA VAL A 270 16.25 -6.26 7.32
C VAL A 270 16.73 -7.68 7.01
N LEU A 271 17.95 -7.81 6.47
CA LEU A 271 18.53 -9.10 6.09
C LEU A 271 18.93 -9.95 7.30
N SER A 272 19.53 -9.35 8.32
CA SER A 272 19.85 -10.04 9.57
C SER A 272 18.59 -10.66 10.18
N ARG A 273 17.48 -9.91 10.23
CA ARG A 273 16.20 -10.45 10.71
C ARG A 273 15.64 -11.53 9.79
N THR A 274 15.75 -11.34 8.47
CA THR A 274 15.31 -12.33 7.48
C THR A 274 16.00 -13.68 7.67
N ILE A 275 17.31 -13.67 7.91
CA ILE A 275 18.11 -14.89 8.14
C ILE A 275 17.66 -15.57 9.43
N ALA A 276 17.62 -14.82 10.54
CA ALA A 276 17.20 -15.34 11.84
C ALA A 276 15.78 -15.96 11.79
N LEU A 277 14.84 -15.34 11.06
CA LEU A 277 13.50 -15.88 10.90
C LEU A 277 13.45 -17.18 10.08
N ARG A 278 14.47 -17.49 9.28
CA ARG A 278 14.55 -18.70 8.48
C ARG A 278 15.34 -19.83 9.12
N GLU A 279 16.15 -19.54 10.13
CA GLU A 279 16.94 -20.53 10.85
C GLU A 279 16.05 -21.62 11.47
N GLY A 280 16.43 -22.88 11.26
CA GLY A 280 15.72 -24.03 11.82
C GLY A 280 14.34 -24.31 11.20
N LEU A 281 13.94 -23.62 10.12
CA LEU A 281 12.71 -23.97 9.41
C LEU A 281 12.88 -25.28 8.64
N VAL A 282 12.00 -26.24 8.93
CA VAL A 282 11.93 -27.54 8.25
C VAL A 282 10.70 -27.58 7.35
N LYS A 283 10.81 -28.23 6.19
CA LYS A 283 9.68 -28.43 5.28
C LYS A 283 8.61 -29.29 5.96
N SER A 284 7.34 -28.89 5.82
CA SER A 284 6.20 -29.68 6.28
C SER A 284 5.28 -29.98 5.08
N PRO A 285 5.51 -31.06 4.32
CA PRO A 285 4.78 -31.32 3.08
C PRO A 285 3.36 -31.85 3.30
N ASP A 286 3.11 -32.54 4.43
CA ASP A 286 1.83 -33.24 4.69
C ASP A 286 0.81 -32.37 5.45
N ALA A 287 1.19 -31.15 5.85
CA ALA A 287 0.33 -30.21 6.56
C ALA A 287 -0.57 -29.39 5.61
N PRO A 288 -1.71 -28.87 6.09
CA PRO A 288 -2.57 -27.97 5.31
C PRO A 288 -1.78 -26.78 4.78
N ARG A 289 -1.95 -26.47 3.50
CA ARG A 289 -1.16 -25.43 2.83
C ARG A 289 -1.26 -24.07 3.55
N ALA A 290 -0.11 -23.46 3.80
CA ALA A 290 -0.04 -22.09 4.31
C ALA A 290 -0.49 -21.05 3.26
N PRO A 291 -1.08 -19.90 3.70
CA PRO A 291 -1.25 -18.73 2.84
C PRO A 291 0.06 -18.37 2.14
N ARG A 292 0.05 -17.99 0.86
CA ARG A 292 1.26 -17.49 0.19
C ARG A 292 1.39 -15.99 0.33
N LEU A 293 2.63 -15.52 0.15
CA LEU A 293 2.90 -14.15 -0.24
C LEU A 293 2.74 -14.02 -1.76
N VAL A 294 2.02 -13.01 -2.24
CA VAL A 294 1.83 -12.76 -3.67
C VAL A 294 2.07 -11.29 -4.03
N VAL A 295 2.53 -11.08 -5.25
CA VAL A 295 2.48 -9.79 -5.93
C VAL A 295 1.51 -9.97 -7.08
N ALA A 296 0.31 -9.44 -6.93
CA ALA A 296 -0.78 -9.61 -7.88
C ALA A 296 -1.62 -8.33 -7.96
N PRO A 297 -2.39 -8.14 -9.05
CA PRO A 297 -3.26 -6.97 -9.19
C PRO A 297 -4.15 -6.80 -7.96
N LEU A 298 -4.24 -5.56 -7.48
CA LEU A 298 -4.88 -5.25 -6.20
C LEU A 298 -6.41 -5.35 -6.24
N GLY A 299 -7.01 -5.37 -7.43
CA GLY A 299 -8.46 -5.33 -7.60
C GLY A 299 -9.08 -4.15 -6.84
N ASP A 300 -10.18 -4.39 -6.14
CA ASP A 300 -10.91 -3.37 -5.39
C ASP A 300 -10.10 -2.78 -4.22
N ALA A 301 -9.07 -3.49 -3.73
CA ALA A 301 -8.21 -2.98 -2.66
C ALA A 301 -7.38 -1.75 -3.09
N ALA A 302 -7.13 -1.59 -4.40
CA ALA A 302 -6.43 -0.43 -4.96
C ALA A 302 -7.12 0.89 -4.58
N ALA A 303 -8.46 0.91 -4.62
CA ALA A 303 -9.24 2.10 -4.32
C ALA A 303 -9.08 2.54 -2.86
N ILE A 304 -9.09 1.60 -1.92
CA ILE A 304 -8.92 1.86 -0.48
C ILE A 304 -7.50 2.35 -0.17
N LEU A 305 -6.49 1.73 -0.79
CA LEU A 305 -5.11 2.17 -0.67
C LEU A 305 -4.87 3.52 -1.36
N GLY A 306 -5.70 3.85 -2.35
CA GLY A 306 -5.46 4.99 -3.22
C GLY A 306 -4.24 4.79 -4.13
N SER A 307 -3.85 3.54 -4.35
CA SER A 307 -2.77 3.14 -5.24
C SER A 307 -3.32 2.86 -6.64
N GLY A 308 -2.45 2.84 -7.64
CA GLY A 308 -2.78 2.27 -8.95
C GLY A 308 -3.05 0.75 -8.87
N PRO A 309 -3.50 0.12 -9.96
CA PRO A 309 -3.76 -1.32 -9.99
C PRO A 309 -2.47 -2.16 -9.89
N ASP A 310 -1.32 -1.58 -10.27
CA ASP A 310 -0.01 -2.21 -10.19
C ASP A 310 0.57 -2.11 -8.75
N PRO A 311 0.76 -3.24 -8.05
CA PRO A 311 1.30 -3.28 -6.69
C PRO A 311 2.78 -2.86 -6.60
N LEU A 312 3.54 -2.97 -7.68
CA LEU A 312 4.97 -2.65 -7.74
C LEU A 312 5.27 -1.33 -8.42
N ALA A 313 4.24 -0.58 -8.83
CA ALA A 313 4.44 0.68 -9.51
C ALA A 313 5.39 1.58 -8.68
N PRO A 314 6.43 2.15 -9.30
CA PRO A 314 7.16 3.24 -8.67
C PRO A 314 6.18 4.37 -8.33
N ALA A 315 6.57 5.29 -7.43
CA ALA A 315 5.76 6.47 -7.17
C ALA A 315 5.47 7.18 -8.51
N ARG A 316 4.21 7.11 -8.98
CA ARG A 316 3.84 7.45 -10.37
C ARG A 316 4.14 8.90 -10.71
N ALA A 317 4.15 9.76 -9.70
CA ALA A 317 4.48 11.17 -9.82
C ALA A 317 4.97 11.68 -8.45
N LEU A 318 5.81 12.71 -8.48
CA LEU A 318 6.20 13.46 -7.28
C LEU A 318 5.08 14.37 -6.76
N THR A 319 4.01 14.51 -7.54
CA THR A 319 2.81 15.24 -7.19
C THR A 319 1.59 14.35 -7.32
N VAL A 320 0.61 14.60 -6.46
CA VAL A 320 -0.68 13.92 -6.44
C VAL A 320 -1.78 14.96 -6.46
N GLU A 321 -2.85 14.69 -7.21
CA GLU A 321 -4.07 15.47 -7.11
C GLU A 321 -4.82 15.02 -5.84
N THR A 322 -5.05 15.97 -4.95
CA THR A 322 -5.75 15.80 -3.69
C THR A 322 -7.11 16.47 -3.78
N GLU A 323 -8.14 15.81 -3.29
CA GLU A 323 -9.47 16.40 -3.24
C GLU A 323 -9.54 17.46 -2.14
N THR A 324 -10.17 18.59 -2.45
CA THR A 324 -10.42 19.65 -1.46
C THR A 324 -11.75 19.38 -0.75
N PRO A 325 -11.96 19.92 0.47
CA PRO A 325 -13.22 19.75 1.21
C PRO A 325 -14.49 20.17 0.45
N GLY A 326 -14.35 21.06 -0.55
CA GLY A 326 -15.44 21.52 -1.42
C GLY A 326 -15.64 20.68 -2.69
N GLY A 327 -15.00 19.51 -2.83
CA GLY A 327 -15.13 18.64 -4.00
C GLY A 327 -14.28 19.03 -5.22
N GLY A 328 -13.37 20.01 -5.07
CA GLY A 328 -12.38 20.35 -6.09
C GLY A 328 -11.11 19.50 -6.01
N HIS A 329 -10.14 19.76 -6.88
CA HIS A 329 -8.83 19.11 -6.85
C HIS A 329 -7.69 20.13 -6.68
N ARG A 330 -6.65 19.74 -5.95
CA ARG A 330 -5.44 20.50 -5.70
C ARG A 330 -4.22 19.63 -5.93
N ARG A 331 -3.21 20.17 -6.62
CA ARG A 331 -1.90 19.53 -6.73
C ARG A 331 -1.15 19.64 -5.41
N ALA A 332 -0.81 18.51 -4.81
CA ALA A 332 0.05 18.41 -3.64
C ALA A 332 1.29 17.58 -3.98
N THR A 333 2.36 17.68 -3.18
CA THR A 333 3.49 16.74 -3.29
C THR A 333 3.07 15.36 -2.78
N ALA A 334 3.66 14.30 -3.34
CA ALA A 334 3.51 12.95 -2.80
C ALA A 334 3.90 12.93 -1.31
N PRO A 335 3.10 12.35 -0.41
CA PRO A 335 3.34 12.40 1.03
C PRO A 335 4.67 11.74 1.44
N GLU A 336 5.18 10.81 0.64
CA GLU A 336 6.44 10.12 0.84
C GLU A 336 7.67 10.99 0.53
N LEU A 337 7.52 12.02 -0.32
CA LEU A 337 8.64 12.80 -0.83
C LEU A 337 9.39 13.55 0.27
N ALA A 338 8.64 14.16 1.20
CA ALA A 338 9.24 14.87 2.33
C ALA A 338 10.09 13.93 3.20
N ALA A 339 9.58 12.73 3.48
CA ALA A 339 10.29 11.71 4.25
C ALA A 339 11.56 11.23 3.52
N GLY A 340 11.46 11.01 2.20
CA GLY A 340 12.61 10.62 1.39
C GLY A 340 13.74 11.66 1.37
N LEU A 341 13.39 12.94 1.23
CA LEU A 341 14.36 14.03 1.27
C LEU A 341 15.01 14.16 2.65
N ALA A 342 14.25 13.96 3.73
CA ALA A 342 14.79 13.91 5.08
C ALA A 342 15.74 12.72 5.28
N ALA A 343 15.40 11.54 4.75
CA ALA A 343 16.26 10.35 4.78
C ALA A 343 17.58 10.56 4.03
N GLN A 344 17.58 11.41 3.00
CA GLN A 344 18.78 11.83 2.27
C GLN A 344 19.61 12.91 3.03
N GLY A 345 19.17 13.33 4.21
CA GLY A 345 19.88 14.29 5.05
C GLY A 345 19.61 15.76 4.71
N HIS A 346 18.55 16.07 3.96
CA HIS A 346 18.19 17.47 3.70
C HIS A 346 17.56 18.13 4.94
N GLY A 347 17.99 19.36 5.24
CA GLY A 347 17.39 20.18 6.29
C GLY A 347 15.99 20.70 5.93
N PRO A 348 15.18 21.11 6.93
CA PRO A 348 13.78 21.47 6.76
C PRO A 348 13.55 22.59 5.74
N ASP A 349 14.40 23.63 5.72
CA ASP A 349 14.28 24.74 4.76
C ASP A 349 14.50 24.28 3.33
N ARG A 350 15.47 23.40 3.11
CA ARG A 350 15.75 22.82 1.80
C ARG A 350 14.63 21.89 1.35
N ILE A 351 14.09 21.08 2.27
CA ILE A 351 12.92 20.24 1.99
C ILE A 351 11.75 21.13 1.58
N ALA A 352 11.43 22.18 2.34
CA ALA A 352 10.33 23.09 2.02
C ALA A 352 10.52 23.75 0.64
N ALA A 353 11.73 24.18 0.30
CA ALA A 353 12.05 24.74 -1.00
C ALA A 353 11.87 23.72 -2.14
N LEU A 354 12.34 22.49 -1.97
CA LEU A 354 12.20 21.40 -2.96
C LEU A 354 10.74 20.98 -3.14
N LEU A 355 9.98 20.84 -2.05
CA LEU A 355 8.55 20.52 -2.11
C LEU A 355 7.77 21.62 -2.85
N ARG A 356 8.08 22.90 -2.58
CA ARG A 356 7.48 24.04 -3.30
C ARG A 356 7.85 24.03 -4.77
N HIS A 357 9.09 23.72 -5.11
CA HIS A 357 9.53 23.59 -6.49
C HIS A 357 8.77 22.47 -7.23
N VAL A 358 8.60 21.31 -6.59
CA VAL A 358 7.90 20.15 -7.17
C VAL A 358 6.40 20.38 -7.33
N ALA A 359 5.74 20.94 -6.32
CA ALA A 359 4.30 21.24 -6.40
C ALA A 359 4.00 22.44 -7.32
N GLY A 360 4.96 23.35 -7.47
CA GLY A 360 4.82 24.62 -8.18
C GLY A 360 4.57 25.80 -7.24
N HIS A 361 4.95 27.00 -7.69
CA HIS A 361 4.88 28.23 -6.87
C HIS A 361 3.49 28.87 -6.83
N GLY A 362 2.54 28.38 -7.62
CA GLY A 362 1.19 28.97 -7.70
C GLY A 362 1.11 30.30 -8.45
N SER A 363 2.19 30.70 -9.12
CA SER A 363 2.29 31.93 -9.90
C SER A 363 3.22 31.74 -11.09
N LEU A 364 2.96 32.47 -12.18
CA LEU A 364 3.85 32.58 -13.34
C LEU A 364 4.80 33.77 -13.22
N ALA A 365 4.73 34.54 -12.13
CA ALA A 365 5.69 35.61 -11.89
C ALA A 365 7.12 35.04 -11.81
N ALA A 366 7.99 35.52 -12.71
CA ALA A 366 9.37 35.03 -12.87
C ALA A 366 9.50 33.52 -13.13
N ALA A 367 8.45 32.88 -13.66
CA ALA A 367 8.53 31.48 -14.05
C ALA A 367 9.47 31.30 -15.25
N PRO A 368 10.30 30.25 -15.28
CA PRO A 368 11.17 30.01 -16.43
C PRO A 368 10.31 29.65 -17.65
N GLY A 369 10.51 30.37 -18.76
CA GLY A 369 9.85 30.11 -20.05
C GLY A 369 8.52 30.84 -20.24
N ILE A 370 7.51 30.58 -19.40
CA ILE A 370 6.18 31.20 -19.50
C ILE A 370 5.95 32.09 -18.28
N ASP A 371 6.36 33.36 -18.37
CA ASP A 371 6.15 34.38 -17.35
C ASP A 371 5.22 35.51 -17.82
N HIS A 372 4.97 36.50 -16.97
CA HIS A 372 4.12 37.65 -17.30
C HIS A 372 4.64 38.45 -18.50
N ALA A 373 5.96 38.54 -18.69
CA ALA A 373 6.54 39.25 -19.83
C ALA A 373 6.27 38.49 -21.14
N SER A 374 6.47 37.17 -21.14
CA SER A 374 6.17 36.31 -22.29
C SER A 374 4.67 36.30 -22.64
N LEU A 375 3.79 36.30 -21.64
CA LEU A 375 2.34 36.31 -21.86
C LEU A 375 1.89 37.64 -22.48
N ARG A 376 2.45 38.77 -22.00
CA ARG A 376 2.22 40.08 -22.63
C ARG A 376 2.76 40.12 -24.07
N ALA A 377 3.92 39.53 -24.32
CA ALA A 377 4.49 39.43 -25.67
C ALA A 377 3.60 38.61 -26.62
N CYS A 378 2.87 37.61 -26.11
CA CYS A 378 1.85 36.85 -26.84
C CYS A 378 0.49 37.58 -26.98
N GLY A 379 0.37 38.81 -26.48
CA GLY A 379 -0.83 39.64 -26.63
C GLY A 379 -1.84 39.54 -25.50
N LEU A 380 -1.50 38.93 -24.35
CA LEU A 380 -2.41 38.92 -23.20
C LEU A 380 -2.38 40.25 -22.44
N ASP A 381 -3.56 40.77 -22.10
CA ASP A 381 -3.71 41.98 -21.30
C ASP A 381 -3.58 41.70 -19.78
N ALA A 382 -3.51 42.78 -18.99
CA ALA A 382 -3.36 42.69 -17.54
C ALA A 382 -4.53 41.96 -16.84
N ALA A 383 -5.76 42.11 -17.34
CA ALA A 383 -6.94 41.48 -16.76
C ALA A 383 -6.97 39.96 -17.04
N GLN A 384 -6.52 39.55 -18.23
CA GLN A 384 -6.33 38.14 -18.60
C GLN A 384 -5.25 37.49 -17.74
N ILE A 385 -4.10 38.14 -17.56
CA ILE A 385 -3.02 37.64 -16.71
C ILE A 385 -3.48 37.53 -15.25
N ALA A 386 -4.20 38.54 -14.73
CA ALA A 386 -4.75 38.49 -13.37
C ALA A 386 -5.72 37.30 -13.17
N ARG A 387 -6.54 36.97 -14.17
CA ARG A 387 -7.41 35.78 -14.12
C ARG A 387 -6.61 34.47 -14.08
N ILE A 388 -5.51 34.39 -14.82
CA ILE A 388 -4.62 33.22 -14.79
C ILE A 388 -3.97 33.05 -13.41
N GLU A 389 -3.43 34.14 -12.84
CA GLU A 389 -2.81 34.15 -11.52
C GLU A 389 -3.78 33.75 -10.39
N ALA A 390 -5.01 34.25 -10.44
CA ALA A 390 -6.06 33.87 -9.49
C ALA A 390 -6.35 32.35 -9.55
N ALA A 391 -6.50 31.81 -10.77
CA ALA A 391 -6.75 30.38 -10.97
C ALA A 391 -5.59 29.48 -10.52
N LEU A 392 -4.33 29.94 -10.63
CA LEU A 392 -3.16 29.20 -10.17
C LEU A 392 -3.02 29.22 -8.64
N SER A 393 -3.30 30.37 -8.02
CA SER A 393 -3.23 30.53 -6.56
C SER A 393 -4.26 29.63 -5.84
N GLU A 394 -5.47 29.52 -6.36
CA GLU A 394 -6.51 28.62 -5.84
C GLU A 394 -6.07 27.15 -5.87
N ARG A 395 -5.25 26.77 -6.85
CA ARG A 395 -4.72 25.41 -7.04
C ARG A 395 -3.42 25.12 -6.29
N ALA A 396 -2.76 26.11 -5.68
CA ALA A 396 -1.43 25.98 -5.09
C ALA A 396 -1.35 26.36 -3.60
N THR A 397 -2.48 26.60 -2.91
CA THR A 397 -2.45 26.94 -1.48
C THR A 397 -1.87 25.77 -0.67
N PHE A 398 -0.64 25.93 -0.18
CA PHE A 398 -0.02 25.03 0.79
C PHE A 398 -0.71 25.24 2.13
N GLY A 399 -1.12 24.15 2.79
CA GLY A 399 -1.71 24.23 4.13
C GLY A 399 -0.81 25.06 5.05
N ARG A 400 -1.41 26.10 5.65
CA ARG A 400 -0.86 26.69 6.87
C ARG A 400 -1.09 25.74 8.03
#